data_AF-A0A067PQZ3-F1
#
_entry.id   AF-A0A067PQZ3-F1
#
_cell.length_a   1.000
_cell.length_b   1.000
_cell.length_c   1.000
_cell.angle_alpha   90.00
_cell.angle_beta   90.00
_cell.angle_gamma   90.00
#
_symmetry.space_group_name_H-M   'P 1'
#
loop_
_entity.id
_entity.type
_entity.pdbx_description
1 polymer ?
#
loop_
_entity_poly.entity_id
_entity_poly.type
_entity_poly.pdbx_seq_one_letter_code
_entity_poly.pdbx_strand_id
1 'polypeptide(L)'
;MRTVGVEHFAKDSPILASSNSPSFLAPSNLPTNSLCLSLSIPTPKYNPILIDHLSPIVSPNTNLPLGMIALHTPGHTPDSLSLWDEEDRMLYVGDTLYEKEPIIFPKEGSIIIWFEKLDYLIDLVQSKPFADDIKVSCGHTTASRPALEVFRKTKGFMQDVIAERIPVKTRTKKRGEVYVEYVQTEMDLSLICPERLVLEARNSGYAV
;
A
#
# COMPACT_ATOMS: atom_id res chain seq x y z
N MET A 1 3.84 17.99 15.08
CA MET A 1 4.73 16.91 14.61
C MET A 1 5.50 16.40 15.81
N ARG A 2 5.05 15.30 16.41
CA ARG A 2 5.80 14.61 17.46
C ARG A 2 6.96 13.89 16.76
N THR A 3 8.19 14.16 17.16
CA THR A 3 9.34 13.37 16.71
C THR A 3 9.30 12.04 17.47
N VAL A 4 8.60 11.06 16.93
CA VAL A 4 8.64 9.69 17.44
C VAL A 4 9.96 9.07 16.99
N GLY A 5 10.84 8.70 17.93
CA GLY A 5 11.98 7.81 17.66
C GLY A 5 13.31 8.44 17.25
N VAL A 6 13.69 9.62 17.76
CA VAL A 6 15.07 10.15 17.55
C VAL A 6 16.12 9.16 18.10
N GLU A 7 15.81 8.47 19.19
CA GLU A 7 16.65 7.43 19.78
C GLU A 7 16.73 6.14 18.94
N HIS A 8 15.81 5.92 18.00
CA HIS A 8 15.81 4.74 17.12
C HIS A 8 16.84 4.87 15.99
N PHE A 9 17.18 6.09 15.56
CA PHE A 9 18.23 6.31 14.55
C PHE A 9 19.65 6.31 15.13
N ALA A 10 19.80 6.22 16.45
CA ALA A 10 21.10 6.23 17.12
C ALA A 10 21.76 4.83 17.23
N LYS A 11 21.01 3.74 16.99
CA LYS A 11 21.45 2.33 17.03
C LYS A 11 20.67 1.49 16.00
N ASP A 12 20.88 0.18 15.99
CA ASP A 12 20.05 -0.77 15.24
C ASP A 12 18.57 -0.62 15.64
N SER A 13 17.74 -0.29 14.65
CA SER A 13 16.28 -0.21 14.80
C SER A 13 15.63 -1.56 14.50
N PRO A 14 14.55 -1.94 15.23
CA PRO A 14 13.74 -3.08 14.82
C PRO A 14 13.07 -2.77 13.47
N ILE A 15 13.08 -3.76 12.58
CA ILE A 15 12.29 -3.74 11.36
C ILE A 15 11.01 -4.50 11.65
N LEU A 16 9.88 -3.81 11.64
CA LEU A 16 8.57 -4.42 11.78
C LEU A 16 8.01 -4.74 10.39
N ALA A 17 7.36 -5.89 10.24
CA ALA A 17 6.73 -6.28 8.99
C ALA A 17 5.41 -7.01 9.22
N SER A 18 4.52 -6.99 8.22
CA SER A 18 3.21 -7.62 8.30
C SER A 18 3.31 -9.14 8.46
N SER A 19 2.59 -9.71 9.43
CA SER A 19 2.41 -11.17 9.54
C SER A 19 1.42 -11.75 8.53
N ASN A 20 0.78 -10.93 7.67
CA ASN A 20 -0.22 -11.39 6.68
C ASN A 20 0.36 -12.34 5.62
N SER A 21 1.62 -12.12 5.20
CA SER A 21 2.30 -12.98 4.23
C SER A 21 3.78 -13.16 4.57
N PRO A 22 4.10 -13.95 5.61
CA PRO A 22 5.50 -14.14 6.05
C PRO A 22 6.37 -14.77 4.96
N SER A 23 5.76 -15.60 4.10
CA SER A 23 6.45 -16.23 2.98
C SER A 23 6.91 -15.21 1.93
N PHE A 24 6.19 -14.11 1.74
CA PHE A 24 6.59 -13.04 0.81
C PHE A 24 7.91 -12.38 1.23
N LEU A 25 8.15 -12.30 2.54
CA LEU A 25 9.35 -11.74 3.16
C LEU A 25 10.42 -12.78 3.48
N ALA A 26 10.16 -14.06 3.24
CA ALA A 26 11.11 -15.13 3.56
C ALA A 26 12.44 -14.91 2.81
N PRO A 27 13.60 -15.20 3.43
CA PRO A 27 14.91 -14.99 2.80
C PRO A 27 15.09 -15.65 1.43
N SER A 28 14.40 -16.78 1.19
CA SER A 28 14.40 -17.48 -0.09
C SER A 28 13.63 -16.74 -1.20
N ASN A 29 12.64 -15.93 -0.83
CA ASN A 29 11.76 -15.21 -1.77
C ASN A 29 12.16 -13.73 -1.92
N LEU A 30 12.78 -13.16 -0.88
CA LEU A 30 13.14 -11.74 -0.83
C LEU A 30 13.94 -11.26 -2.05
N PRO A 31 14.96 -11.97 -2.57
CA PRO A 31 15.70 -11.51 -3.76
C PRO A 31 14.81 -11.25 -4.98
N THR A 32 13.77 -12.07 -5.15
CA THR A 32 12.83 -11.95 -6.26
C THR A 32 11.82 -10.84 -6.04
N ASN A 33 11.32 -10.71 -4.81
CA ASN A 33 10.24 -9.80 -4.44
C ASN A 33 10.74 -8.36 -4.22
N SER A 34 11.99 -8.16 -3.79
CA SER A 34 12.61 -6.85 -3.53
C SER A 34 13.28 -6.21 -4.76
N LEU A 35 13.02 -6.74 -5.96
CA LEU A 35 13.68 -6.40 -7.23
C LEU A 35 15.19 -6.68 -7.30
N CYS A 36 15.85 -7.06 -6.21
CA CYS A 36 17.30 -7.25 -6.15
C CYS A 36 17.82 -8.20 -7.23
N LEU A 37 17.18 -9.36 -7.41
CA LEU A 37 17.52 -10.33 -8.44
C LEU A 37 17.39 -9.73 -9.85
N SER A 38 16.33 -8.96 -10.10
CA SER A 38 16.10 -8.35 -11.42
C SER A 38 17.08 -7.23 -11.76
N LEU A 39 17.61 -6.55 -10.73
CA LEU A 39 18.58 -5.48 -10.86
C LEU A 39 20.02 -5.98 -10.75
N SER A 40 20.23 -7.27 -10.50
CA SER A 40 21.55 -7.87 -10.22
C SER A 40 22.32 -7.18 -9.09
N ILE A 41 21.60 -6.77 -8.03
CA ILE A 41 22.18 -6.15 -6.83
C ILE A 41 22.11 -7.08 -5.62
N PRO A 42 22.99 -6.93 -4.62
CA PRO A 42 22.92 -7.71 -3.40
C PRO A 42 21.58 -7.56 -2.67
N THR A 43 20.97 -8.67 -2.26
CA THR A 43 19.78 -8.65 -1.41
C THR A 43 20.18 -8.30 0.03
N PRO A 44 19.55 -7.29 0.67
CA PRO A 44 19.80 -6.99 2.06
C PRO A 44 19.43 -8.16 2.96
N LYS A 45 20.17 -8.31 4.07
CA LYS A 45 19.89 -9.32 5.09
C LYS A 45 19.36 -8.63 6.34
N TYR A 46 18.16 -9.01 6.76
CA TYR A 46 17.55 -8.55 7.99
C TYR A 46 16.55 -9.61 8.50
N ASN A 47 16.24 -9.56 9.80
CA ASN A 47 15.26 -10.42 10.44
C ASN A 47 14.11 -9.55 10.95
N PRO A 48 13.01 -9.41 10.19
CA PRO A 48 11.91 -8.57 10.63
C PRO A 48 11.15 -9.22 11.78
N ILE A 49 10.60 -8.40 12.66
CA ILE A 49 9.61 -8.80 13.66
C ILE A 49 8.26 -8.75 12.96
N LEU A 50 7.59 -9.89 12.86
CA LEU A 50 6.26 -9.98 12.29
C LEU A 50 5.23 -9.45 13.29
N ILE A 51 4.38 -8.54 12.85
CA ILE A 51 3.33 -7.93 13.66
C ILE A 51 1.95 -8.24 13.10
N ASP A 52 1.00 -8.50 14.00
CA ASP A 52 -0.37 -8.88 13.65
C ASP A 52 -1.25 -7.67 13.33
N HIS A 53 -2.35 -7.92 12.63
CA HIS A 53 -3.36 -6.91 12.34
C HIS A 53 -3.90 -6.31 13.65
N LEU A 54 -4.08 -4.99 13.69
CA LEU A 54 -4.51 -4.21 14.85
C LEU A 54 -3.52 -4.23 16.03
N SER A 55 -2.26 -4.61 15.81
CA SER A 55 -1.23 -4.54 16.86
C SER A 55 -0.83 -3.08 17.12
N PRO A 56 -0.73 -2.65 18.39
CA PRO A 56 -0.14 -1.36 18.71
C PRO A 56 1.36 -1.37 18.39
N ILE A 57 1.86 -0.26 17.84
CA ILE A 57 3.30 -0.05 17.71
C ILE A 57 3.82 0.42 19.07
N VAL A 58 4.87 -0.25 19.56
CA VAL A 58 5.50 0.04 20.86
C VAL A 58 6.95 0.44 20.67
N SER A 59 7.48 1.25 21.59
CA SER A 59 8.91 1.49 21.68
C SER A 59 9.63 0.18 22.06
N PRO A 60 10.66 -0.25 21.33
CA PRO A 60 11.39 -1.47 21.65
C PRO A 60 12.11 -1.42 23.01
N ASN A 61 12.49 -0.22 23.48
CA ASN A 61 13.27 -0.06 24.70
C ASN A 61 12.41 0.00 25.96
N THR A 62 11.22 0.60 25.86
CA THR A 62 10.34 0.84 27.02
C THR A 62 9.05 0.02 26.97
N ASN A 63 8.77 -0.62 25.83
CA ASN A 63 7.50 -1.29 25.53
C ASN A 63 6.27 -0.39 25.67
N LEU A 64 6.45 0.93 25.62
CA LEU A 64 5.35 1.90 25.70
C LEU A 64 4.71 2.09 24.32
N PRO A 65 3.36 2.16 24.22
CA PRO A 65 2.67 2.44 22.97
C PRO A 65 3.09 3.80 22.37
N LEU A 66 3.31 3.82 21.06
CA LEU A 66 3.67 5.02 20.30
C LEU A 66 2.44 5.76 19.74
N GLY A 67 1.22 5.35 20.09
CA GLY A 67 -0.03 5.95 19.60
C GLY A 67 -0.48 5.45 18.22
N MET A 68 0.30 4.57 17.58
CA MET A 68 0.00 4.02 16.26
C MET A 68 -0.47 2.56 16.33
N ILE A 69 -1.37 2.18 15.44
CA ILE A 69 -1.88 0.82 15.26
C ILE A 69 -1.50 0.32 13.86
N ALA A 70 -0.97 -0.88 13.79
CA ALA A 70 -0.65 -1.56 12.53
C ALA A 70 -1.89 -2.14 11.88
N LEU A 71 -2.09 -1.85 10.60
CA LEU A 71 -3.17 -2.37 9.78
C LEU A 71 -2.59 -3.17 8.63
N HIS A 72 -2.89 -4.46 8.56
CA HIS A 72 -2.62 -5.26 7.35
C HIS A 72 -3.51 -4.76 6.20
N THR A 73 -2.88 -4.30 5.12
CA THR A 73 -3.54 -3.77 3.92
C THR A 73 -2.99 -4.43 2.67
N PRO A 74 -3.05 -5.77 2.55
CA PRO A 74 -2.57 -6.46 1.36
C PRO A 74 -3.31 -5.99 0.09
N GLY A 75 -2.68 -6.16 -1.06
CA GLY A 75 -3.27 -5.80 -2.35
C GLY A 75 -2.21 -5.24 -3.28
N HIS A 76 -1.58 -4.13 -2.91
CA HIS A 76 -0.40 -3.64 -3.62
C HIS A 76 0.74 -4.68 -3.57
N THR A 77 1.12 -5.11 -2.36
CA THR A 77 1.88 -6.34 -2.12
C THR A 77 1.13 -7.25 -1.14
N PRO A 78 1.46 -8.55 -1.08
CA PRO A 78 0.88 -9.47 -0.10
C PRO A 78 1.16 -9.12 1.37
N ASP A 79 2.24 -8.40 1.65
CA ASP A 79 2.69 -8.00 2.98
C ASP A 79 2.46 -6.52 3.29
N SER A 80 1.76 -5.79 2.42
CA SER A 80 1.50 -4.35 2.60
C SER A 80 0.89 -4.05 3.97
N LEU A 81 1.40 -2.99 4.60
CA LEU A 81 1.06 -2.53 5.94
C LEU A 81 0.72 -1.04 5.88
N SER A 82 -0.29 -0.64 6.63
CA SER A 82 -0.64 0.76 6.91
C SER A 82 -0.55 1.03 8.41
N LEU A 83 -0.41 2.30 8.79
CA LEU A 83 -0.43 2.75 10.19
C LEU A 83 -1.59 3.70 10.42
N TRP A 84 -2.34 3.48 11.50
CA TRP A 84 -3.36 4.39 12.00
C TRP A 84 -2.84 5.12 13.24
N ASP A 85 -2.80 6.45 13.17
CA ASP A 85 -2.54 7.34 14.30
C ASP A 85 -3.84 8.08 14.66
N GLU A 86 -4.44 7.71 15.79
CA GLU A 86 -5.72 8.28 16.22
C GLU A 86 -5.57 9.71 16.79
N GLU A 87 -4.45 10.00 17.44
CA GLU A 87 -4.17 11.31 18.05
C GLU A 87 -3.99 12.36 16.95
N ASP A 88 -3.19 12.03 15.93
CA ASP A 88 -2.94 12.90 14.78
C ASP A 88 -4.03 12.79 13.69
N ARG A 89 -4.99 11.86 13.85
CA ARG A 89 -6.05 11.53 12.87
C ARG A 89 -5.48 11.28 11.47
N MET A 90 -4.43 10.47 11.41
CA MET A 90 -3.63 10.26 10.21
C MET A 90 -3.53 8.77 9.86
N LEU A 91 -3.79 8.44 8.59
CA LEU A 91 -3.47 7.15 8.00
C LEU A 91 -2.19 7.25 7.17
N TYR A 92 -1.25 6.36 7.40
CA TYR A 92 -0.07 6.17 6.56
C TYR A 92 -0.25 4.87 5.78
N VAL A 93 -0.41 4.94 4.45
CA VAL A 93 -0.83 3.78 3.63
C VAL A 93 0.26 3.22 2.72
N GLY A 94 1.47 3.77 2.78
CA GLY A 94 2.57 3.39 1.90
C GLY A 94 2.18 3.50 0.43
N ASP A 95 2.56 2.51 -0.38
CA ASP A 95 2.33 2.49 -1.83
C ASP A 95 0.97 1.91 -2.22
N THR A 96 0.06 1.72 -1.24
CA THR A 96 -1.30 1.24 -1.50
C THR A 96 -1.99 2.11 -2.54
N LEU A 97 -1.86 3.43 -2.45
CA LEU A 97 -2.42 4.39 -3.39
C LEU A 97 -1.72 5.73 -3.28
N TYR A 98 -1.74 6.54 -4.33
CA TYR A 98 -1.30 7.93 -4.32
C TYR A 98 -1.74 8.64 -5.60
N GLU A 99 -1.70 9.97 -5.56
CA GLU A 99 -1.99 10.88 -6.68
C GLU A 99 -0.69 11.37 -7.33
N LYS A 100 -0.77 11.85 -8.57
CA LYS A 100 0.29 12.48 -9.40
C LYS A 100 1.39 11.55 -9.92
N GLU A 101 1.59 10.41 -9.30
CA GLU A 101 2.52 9.37 -9.74
C GLU A 101 1.76 8.07 -10.02
N PRO A 102 2.28 7.17 -10.88
CA PRO A 102 1.62 5.91 -11.17
C PRO A 102 1.63 5.00 -9.95
N ILE A 103 0.46 4.46 -9.59
CA ILE A 103 0.39 3.32 -8.67
C ILE A 103 0.98 2.12 -9.40
N ILE A 104 2.13 1.61 -8.95
CA ILE A 104 2.84 0.53 -9.65
C ILE A 104 2.61 -0.80 -8.94
N PHE A 105 1.70 -1.63 -9.44
CA PHE A 105 1.54 -2.98 -8.88
C PHE A 105 2.69 -3.89 -9.30
N PRO A 106 3.36 -4.56 -8.35
CA PRO A 106 4.26 -5.67 -8.66
C PRO A 106 3.46 -6.90 -9.11
N LYS A 107 4.15 -7.92 -9.65
CA LYS A 107 3.49 -9.14 -10.17
C LYS A 107 2.76 -9.93 -9.07
N GLU A 108 3.20 -9.75 -7.83
CA GLU A 108 2.69 -10.39 -6.63
C GLU A 108 1.47 -9.67 -6.04
N GLY A 109 1.09 -8.51 -6.59
CA GLY A 109 -0.09 -7.76 -6.17
C GLY A 109 -1.42 -8.40 -6.61
N SER A 110 -2.52 -7.86 -6.09
CA SER A 110 -3.89 -8.25 -6.39
C SER A 110 -4.82 -7.04 -6.31
N ILE A 111 -5.43 -6.67 -7.43
CA ILE A 111 -6.39 -5.55 -7.50
C ILE A 111 -7.70 -5.91 -6.76
N ILE A 112 -8.08 -7.20 -6.74
CA ILE A 112 -9.25 -7.68 -6.00
C ILE A 112 -9.08 -7.44 -4.49
N ILE A 113 -7.98 -7.94 -3.93
CA ILE A 113 -7.68 -7.78 -2.49
C ILE A 113 -7.47 -6.28 -2.19
N TRP A 114 -6.88 -5.53 -3.12
CA TRP A 114 -6.74 -4.09 -2.98
C TRP A 114 -8.09 -3.38 -2.83
N PHE A 115 -9.13 -3.74 -3.59
CA PHE A 115 -10.47 -3.18 -3.40
C PHE A 115 -11.02 -3.50 -2.02
N GLU A 116 -10.94 -4.76 -1.60
CA GLU A 116 -11.40 -5.19 -0.27
C GLU A 116 -10.72 -4.39 0.85
N LYS A 117 -9.42 -4.14 0.71
CA LYS A 117 -8.65 -3.38 1.72
C LYS A 117 -8.89 -1.88 1.62
N LEU A 118 -9.14 -1.34 0.44
CA LEU A 118 -9.54 0.06 0.33
C LEU A 118 -10.93 0.30 0.92
N ASP A 119 -11.86 -0.65 0.76
CA ASP A 119 -13.17 -0.60 1.41
C ASP A 119 -13.07 -0.69 2.92
N TYR A 120 -12.24 -1.60 3.42
CA TYR A 120 -11.91 -1.65 4.85
C TYR A 120 -11.37 -0.31 5.38
N LEU A 121 -10.47 0.36 4.65
CA LEU A 121 -9.93 1.66 5.05
C LEU A 121 -10.99 2.77 5.00
N ILE A 122 -11.87 2.76 4.00
CA ILE A 122 -13.01 3.69 3.91
C ILE A 122 -13.94 3.48 5.10
N ASP A 123 -14.33 2.24 5.39
CA ASP A 123 -15.19 1.89 6.53
C ASP A 123 -14.55 2.28 7.86
N LEU A 124 -13.25 2.04 8.02
CA LEU A 124 -12.48 2.47 9.19
C LEU A 124 -12.60 3.97 9.40
N VAL A 125 -12.36 4.77 8.36
CA VAL A 125 -12.46 6.24 8.43
C VAL A 125 -13.89 6.67 8.75
N GLN A 126 -14.89 6.11 8.06
CA GLN A 126 -16.31 6.46 8.26
C GLN A 126 -16.83 6.06 9.64
N SER A 127 -16.27 5.03 10.27
CA SER A 127 -16.64 4.61 11.62
C SER A 127 -16.23 5.59 12.72
N LYS A 128 -15.33 6.54 12.41
CA LYS A 128 -14.82 7.52 13.38
C LYS A 128 -15.74 8.74 13.45
N PRO A 129 -15.98 9.31 14.64
CA PRO A 129 -16.84 10.50 14.80
C PRO A 129 -16.25 11.76 14.18
N PHE A 130 -14.96 11.73 13.81
CA PHE A 130 -14.20 12.82 13.18
C PHE A 130 -13.75 12.43 11.77
N ALA A 131 -14.55 11.61 11.05
CA ALA A 131 -14.21 11.07 9.73
C ALA A 131 -13.71 12.14 8.73
N ASP A 132 -14.33 13.33 8.73
CA ASP A 132 -13.98 14.43 7.82
C ASP A 132 -12.63 15.09 8.13
N ASP A 133 -12.13 14.92 9.37
CA ASP A 133 -10.84 15.45 9.80
C ASP A 133 -9.68 14.46 9.54
N ILE A 134 -9.99 13.21 9.17
CA ILE A 134 -8.97 12.18 8.96
C ILE A 134 -8.23 12.44 7.65
N LYS A 135 -6.90 12.42 7.75
CA LYS A 135 -5.99 12.63 6.63
C LYS A 135 -5.25 11.35 6.26
N VAL A 136 -4.75 11.30 5.04
CA VAL A 136 -3.89 10.25 4.53
C VAL A 136 -2.56 10.80 4.05
N SER A 137 -1.49 10.06 4.32
CA SER A 137 -0.17 10.22 3.72
C SER A 137 0.26 8.89 3.08
N CYS A 138 0.78 8.98 1.86
CA CYS A 138 1.13 7.85 1.03
C CYS A 138 2.66 7.78 0.85
N GLY A 139 3.18 6.69 0.30
CA GLY A 139 4.62 6.49 0.09
C GLY A 139 5.26 7.48 -0.90
N HIS A 140 4.43 8.22 -1.64
CA HIS A 140 4.84 9.20 -2.65
C HIS A 140 4.24 10.60 -2.39
N THR A 141 3.83 11.31 -3.44
CA THR A 141 3.52 12.75 -3.49
C THR A 141 2.25 13.18 -2.75
N THR A 142 1.45 12.24 -2.24
CA THR A 142 0.20 12.51 -1.52
C THR A 142 0.47 12.56 -0.02
N ALA A 143 0.58 13.76 0.54
CA ALA A 143 0.80 13.98 1.96
C ALA A 143 -0.31 14.82 2.60
N SER A 144 -0.84 14.36 3.74
CA SER A 144 -1.83 15.08 4.55
C SER A 144 -3.09 15.52 3.80
N ARG A 145 -3.59 14.69 2.88
CA ARG A 145 -4.81 14.95 2.09
C ARG A 145 -6.05 14.35 2.79
N PRO A 146 -7.28 14.85 2.58
CA PRO A 146 -8.48 14.26 3.16
C PRO A 146 -8.64 12.79 2.76
N ALA A 147 -8.71 11.87 3.74
CA ALA A 147 -8.59 10.44 3.48
C ALA A 147 -9.72 9.90 2.57
N LEU A 148 -10.98 10.23 2.89
CA LEU A 148 -12.14 9.75 2.11
C LEU A 148 -12.14 10.26 0.67
N GLU A 149 -11.68 11.50 0.44
CA GLU A 149 -11.56 12.07 -0.91
C GLU A 149 -10.58 11.23 -1.72
N VAL A 150 -9.36 11.03 -1.22
CA VAL A 150 -8.30 10.30 -1.91
C VAL A 150 -8.70 8.83 -2.13
N PHE A 151 -9.26 8.17 -1.13
CA PHE A 151 -9.69 6.77 -1.23
C PHE A 151 -10.79 6.59 -2.28
N ARG A 152 -11.85 7.39 -2.25
CA ARG A 152 -12.96 7.27 -3.21
C ARG A 152 -12.52 7.64 -4.61
N LYS A 153 -11.71 8.69 -4.76
CA LYS A 153 -11.15 9.11 -6.04
C LYS A 153 -10.30 8.00 -6.68
N THR A 154 -9.40 7.40 -5.90
CA THR A 154 -8.54 6.32 -6.41
C THR A 154 -9.34 5.03 -6.67
N LYS A 155 -10.31 4.70 -5.80
CA LYS A 155 -11.22 3.56 -6.02
C LYS A 155 -11.98 3.72 -7.34
N GLY A 156 -12.56 4.90 -7.57
CA GLY A 156 -13.30 5.22 -8.79
C GLY A 156 -12.43 5.08 -10.05
N PHE A 157 -11.22 5.62 -10.02
CA PHE A 157 -10.25 5.43 -11.11
C PHE A 157 -9.96 3.95 -11.41
N MET A 158 -9.72 3.13 -10.38
CA MET A 158 -9.48 1.69 -10.57
C MET A 158 -10.71 0.97 -11.13
N GLN A 159 -11.92 1.37 -10.70
CA GLN A 159 -13.18 0.85 -11.25
C GLN A 159 -13.33 1.21 -12.73
N ASP A 160 -12.99 2.44 -13.11
CA ASP A 160 -13.04 2.91 -14.50
C ASP A 160 -12.04 2.17 -15.40
N VAL A 161 -10.84 1.86 -14.89
CA VAL A 161 -9.86 0.99 -15.58
C VAL A 161 -10.46 -0.40 -15.85
N ILE A 162 -11.07 -1.02 -14.84
CA ILE A 162 -11.60 -2.38 -14.95
C ILE A 162 -12.82 -2.44 -15.86
N ALA A 163 -13.68 -1.42 -15.78
CA ALA A 163 -14.86 -1.24 -16.62
C ALA A 163 -14.55 -0.77 -18.04
N GLU A 164 -13.27 -0.70 -18.43
CA GLU A 164 -12.80 -0.28 -19.76
C GLU A 164 -13.20 1.16 -20.14
N ARG A 165 -13.53 2.00 -19.15
CA ARG A 165 -13.81 3.43 -19.34
C ARG A 165 -12.53 4.24 -19.53
N ILE A 166 -11.37 3.70 -19.11
CA ILE A 166 -10.06 4.29 -19.35
C ILE A 166 -9.26 3.36 -20.28
N PRO A 167 -8.86 3.83 -21.48
CA PRO A 167 -8.12 3.01 -22.42
C PRO A 167 -6.69 2.77 -21.94
N VAL A 168 -6.12 1.63 -22.35
CA VAL A 168 -4.69 1.34 -22.15
C VAL A 168 -3.87 2.35 -22.95
N LYS A 169 -2.99 3.08 -22.26
CA LYS A 169 -2.06 4.03 -22.87
C LYS A 169 -0.84 3.33 -23.46
N THR A 170 -0.26 2.36 -22.76
CA THR A 170 0.96 1.66 -23.20
C THR A 170 0.99 0.22 -22.69
N ARG A 171 1.62 -0.66 -23.46
CA ARG A 171 1.94 -2.05 -23.09
C ARG A 171 3.43 -2.30 -23.16
N THR A 172 4.00 -2.84 -22.08
CA THR A 172 5.44 -3.11 -21.97
C THR A 172 5.68 -4.48 -21.36
N LYS A 173 6.63 -5.26 -21.90
CA LYS A 173 7.01 -6.55 -21.30
C LYS A 173 8.09 -6.35 -20.25
N LYS A 174 7.86 -6.77 -19.01
CA LYS A 174 8.83 -6.69 -17.90
C LYS A 174 8.71 -7.92 -17.00
N ARG A 175 9.85 -8.47 -16.55
CA ARG A 175 9.90 -9.63 -15.61
C ARG A 175 9.04 -10.83 -16.04
N GLY A 176 8.90 -11.05 -17.35
CA GLY A 176 8.14 -12.18 -17.91
C GLY A 176 6.65 -11.92 -18.14
N GLU A 177 6.12 -10.76 -17.74
CA GLU A 177 4.70 -10.40 -17.88
C GLU A 177 4.49 -9.15 -18.74
N VAL A 178 3.30 -9.01 -19.31
CA VAL A 178 2.87 -7.79 -19.98
C VAL A 178 2.31 -6.84 -18.93
N TYR A 179 2.90 -5.66 -18.84
CA TYR A 179 2.43 -4.55 -18.04
C TYR A 179 1.64 -3.58 -18.91
N VAL A 180 0.57 -3.03 -18.35
CA VAL A 180 -0.30 -2.01 -18.95
C VAL A 180 -0.22 -0.73 -18.13
N GLU A 181 -0.23 0.40 -18.83
CA GLU A 181 -0.33 1.74 -18.25
C GLU A 181 -1.70 2.35 -18.55
N TYR A 182 -2.33 2.91 -17.52
CA TYR A 182 -3.55 3.71 -17.61
C TYR A 182 -3.29 5.09 -17.01
N VAL A 183 -3.84 6.13 -17.63
CA VAL A 183 -3.66 7.52 -17.17
C VAL A 183 -4.97 8.27 -17.29
N GLN A 184 -5.35 8.97 -16.22
CA GLN A 184 -6.42 9.94 -16.20
C GLN A 184 -5.89 11.30 -15.73
N THR A 185 -5.65 12.18 -16.70
CA THR A 185 -4.98 13.47 -16.48
C THR A 185 -5.80 14.44 -15.63
N GLU A 186 -7.13 14.45 -15.76
CA GLU A 186 -8.01 15.35 -14.99
C GLU A 186 -7.98 15.07 -13.49
N MET A 187 -7.70 13.82 -13.12
CA MET A 187 -7.63 13.39 -11.73
C MET A 187 -6.19 13.24 -11.22
N ASP A 188 -5.17 13.50 -12.05
CA ASP A 188 -3.78 13.19 -11.74
C ASP A 188 -3.60 11.74 -11.24
N LEU A 189 -4.27 10.76 -11.88
CA LEU A 189 -4.18 9.35 -11.49
C LEU A 189 -3.61 8.52 -12.63
N SER A 190 -2.74 7.57 -12.27
CA SER A 190 -2.24 6.59 -13.22
C SER A 190 -1.95 5.25 -12.53
N LEU A 191 -1.98 4.18 -13.32
CA LEU A 191 -1.75 2.80 -12.89
C LEU A 191 -0.77 2.15 -13.84
N ILE A 192 0.22 1.46 -13.30
CA ILE A 192 1.07 0.53 -14.03
C ILE A 192 0.98 -0.82 -13.33
N CYS A 193 0.50 -1.84 -14.02
CA CYS A 193 0.34 -3.16 -13.42
C CYS A 193 0.47 -4.26 -14.47
N PRO A 194 0.71 -5.52 -14.07
CA PRO A 194 0.54 -6.64 -14.98
C PRO A 194 -0.90 -6.68 -15.51
N GLU A 195 -1.06 -6.85 -16.83
CA GLU A 195 -2.36 -6.89 -17.51
C GLU A 195 -3.27 -8.00 -16.93
N ARG A 196 -2.65 -9.11 -16.50
CA ARG A 196 -3.32 -10.20 -15.78
C ARG A 196 -4.17 -9.69 -14.60
N LEU A 197 -3.65 -8.76 -13.79
CA LEU A 197 -4.35 -8.31 -12.58
C LEU A 197 -5.65 -7.55 -12.91
N VAL A 198 -5.65 -6.76 -13.99
CA VAL A 198 -6.85 -6.06 -14.47
C VAL A 198 -7.89 -7.05 -14.98
N LEU A 199 -7.44 -8.03 -15.76
CA LEU A 199 -8.32 -9.08 -16.30
C LEU A 199 -8.95 -9.92 -15.18
N GLU A 200 -8.18 -10.25 -14.15
CA GLU A 200 -8.68 -10.97 -12.97
C GLU A 200 -9.76 -10.17 -12.23
N ALA A 201 -9.50 -8.89 -11.97
CA ALA A 201 -10.46 -8.02 -11.29
C ALA A 201 -11.73 -7.78 -12.12
N ARG A 202 -11.62 -7.77 -13.45
CA ARG A 202 -12.77 -7.69 -14.36
C ARG A 202 -13.65 -8.92 -14.26
N ASN A 203 -13.04 -10.10 -14.22
CA ASN A 203 -13.74 -11.38 -14.15
C ASN A 203 -14.35 -11.67 -12.77
N SER A 204 -13.94 -10.95 -11.73
CA SER A 204 -14.45 -11.14 -10.36
C SER A 204 -15.66 -10.27 -10.02
N GLY A 205 -16.16 -9.45 -10.95
CA GLY A 205 -17.38 -8.65 -10.75
C GLY A 205 -17.17 -7.30 -10.04
N TYR A 206 -15.94 -6.80 -9.91
CA TYR A 206 -15.69 -5.42 -9.45
C TYR A 206 -15.92 -4.35 -10.55
N ALA A 207 -16.23 -4.77 -11.77
CA ALA A 207 -16.71 -3.89 -12.82
C ALA A 207 -18.16 -3.48 -12.50
N VAL A 208 -18.34 -2.28 -11.95
CA VAL A 208 -19.66 -1.62 -11.83
C VAL A 208 -19.68 -0.34 -12.66
#